data_AF-L7FP30-F1
#
_entry.id   AF-L7FP30-F1
#
_cell.length_a   1.000
_cell.length_b   1.000
_cell.length_c   1.000
_cell.angle_alpha   90.00
_cell.angle_beta   90.00
_cell.angle_gamma   90.00
#
_symmetry.space_group_name_H-M   'P 1'
#
loop_
_entity.id
_entity.type
_entity.pdbx_description
1 polymer ?
#
loop_
_entity_poly.entity_id
_entity_poly.type
_entity_poly.pdbx_seq_one_letter_code
_entity_poly.pdbx_strand_id
1 'polypeptide(L)'
;MSKIDSYHAMVVSKYFSSFGDFVKLQCVCKKYNSTLDKFRYNPIPLTQTNVKHFPHLETLMIYNTFDYFYSQIVSQNYHLNHYRVVFLCPVSYNFYMQNSETKNFVFKNVLYTKDDKKHFGNTIPKIVNTFEKDVFQYDTTLIIITIPQQITLLRENSFFYCTNLTSVVLSNVKKIETSCFDHCLFSSIVLPSTLEHLGDKAFNYCYHLSEITIPGSVTFIGSSCFWGCNLRTLVVEKGVKYLSERSAFSGCESLKEIEIPEGIQELPKKCFCDCSHLSRVKLSDNIKRLGDMCFDYCEKLYEIELPASLTYIGDDCFQKQVLFKKRTK
;
A
#
# COMPACT_ATOMS: atom_id res chain seq x y z
N MET A 1 -30.50 -14.86 -30.48
CA MET A 1 -29.30 -14.13 -30.03
C MET A 1 -28.98 -13.06 -31.06
N SER A 2 -28.84 -11.79 -30.64
CA SER A 2 -28.37 -10.73 -31.53
C SER A 2 -26.94 -11.04 -32.01
N LYS A 3 -26.66 -10.79 -33.29
CA LYS A 3 -25.31 -11.01 -33.85
C LYS A 3 -24.39 -9.89 -33.38
N ILE A 4 -23.21 -10.24 -32.86
CA ILE A 4 -22.15 -9.28 -32.52
C ILE A 4 -21.69 -8.59 -33.81
N ASP A 5 -21.93 -7.28 -33.91
CA ASP A 5 -21.41 -6.44 -35.00
C ASP A 5 -20.00 -5.92 -34.67
N SER A 6 -19.42 -5.11 -35.55
CA SER A 6 -18.07 -4.56 -35.36
C SER A 6 -17.98 -3.48 -34.28
N TYR A 7 -19.08 -2.84 -33.85
CA TYR A 7 -19.07 -1.96 -32.67
C TYR A 7 -19.07 -2.77 -31.37
N HIS A 8 -19.86 -3.84 -31.30
CA HIS A 8 -19.81 -4.77 -30.18
C HIS A 8 -18.41 -5.38 -30.06
N ALA A 9 -17.80 -5.79 -31.18
CA ALA A 9 -16.44 -6.30 -31.20
C ALA A 9 -15.41 -5.25 -30.73
N MET A 10 -15.56 -3.97 -31.11
CA MET A 10 -14.72 -2.89 -30.60
C MET A 10 -14.82 -2.78 -29.07
N VAL A 11 -16.03 -2.78 -28.51
CA VAL A 11 -16.26 -2.70 -27.06
C VAL A 11 -15.59 -3.86 -26.33
N VAL A 12 -15.75 -5.09 -26.83
CA VAL A 12 -15.13 -6.30 -26.24
C VAL A 12 -13.60 -6.24 -26.36
N SER A 13 -13.08 -5.77 -27.49
CA SER A 13 -11.63 -5.71 -27.72
C SER A 13 -10.88 -4.71 -26.83
N LYS A 14 -11.58 -3.85 -26.09
CA LYS A 14 -10.98 -3.00 -25.05
C LYS A 14 -10.36 -3.79 -23.91
N TYR A 15 -10.77 -5.06 -23.74
CA TYR A 15 -10.23 -5.96 -22.71
C TYR A 15 -9.08 -6.83 -23.22
N PHE A 16 -8.63 -6.61 -24.46
CA PHE A 16 -7.49 -7.33 -25.01
C PHE A 16 -6.17 -6.85 -24.40
N SER A 17 -5.24 -7.78 -24.25
CA SER A 17 -3.98 -7.54 -23.56
C SER A 17 -2.83 -7.19 -24.52
N SER A 18 -2.96 -7.60 -25.78
CA SER A 18 -1.90 -7.47 -26.77
C SER A 18 -2.46 -7.15 -28.15
N PHE A 19 -1.63 -6.58 -29.02
CA PHE A 19 -1.99 -6.39 -30.43
C PHE A 19 -2.35 -7.71 -31.13
N GLY A 20 -1.73 -8.83 -30.72
CA GLY A 20 -2.00 -10.16 -31.26
C GLY A 20 -3.45 -10.61 -31.05
N ASP A 21 -4.12 -10.15 -30.00
CA ASP A 21 -5.54 -10.47 -29.76
C ASP A 21 -6.45 -9.79 -30.78
N PHE A 22 -6.11 -8.57 -31.22
CA PHE A 22 -6.83 -7.87 -32.28
C PHE A 22 -6.64 -8.55 -33.63
N VAL A 23 -5.43 -9.04 -33.92
CA VAL A 23 -5.16 -9.82 -35.13
C VAL A 23 -5.99 -11.10 -35.13
N LYS A 24 -6.01 -11.84 -34.00
CA LYS A 24 -6.85 -13.04 -33.86
C LYS A 24 -8.34 -12.73 -34.09
N LEU A 25 -8.85 -11.63 -33.54
CA LEU A 25 -10.23 -11.20 -33.76
C LEU A 25 -10.54 -10.97 -35.25
N GLN A 26 -9.64 -10.30 -35.98
CA GLN A 26 -9.79 -10.07 -37.42
C GLN A 26 -9.70 -11.38 -38.23
N CYS A 27 -8.82 -12.30 -37.83
CA CYS A 27 -8.69 -13.62 -38.46
C CYS A 27 -9.95 -14.49 -38.31
N VAL A 28 -10.71 -14.34 -37.22
CA VAL A 28 -11.95 -15.10 -37.00
C VAL A 28 -13.03 -14.72 -38.01
N CYS A 29 -13.17 -13.44 -38.37
CA CYS A 29 -14.19 -13.02 -39.32
C CYS A 29 -13.87 -11.67 -39.98
N LYS A 30 -13.92 -11.64 -41.31
CA LYS A 30 -13.68 -10.42 -42.13
C LYS A 30 -14.54 -9.23 -41.72
N LYS A 31 -15.72 -9.45 -41.13
CA LYS A 31 -16.60 -8.38 -40.63
C LYS A 31 -15.96 -7.51 -39.53
N TYR A 32 -14.89 -8.01 -38.89
CA TYR A 32 -14.15 -7.30 -37.84
C TYR A 32 -12.89 -6.58 -38.35
N ASN A 33 -12.60 -6.61 -39.65
CA ASN A 33 -11.38 -5.99 -40.19
C ASN A 33 -11.29 -4.49 -39.89
N SER A 34 -12.41 -3.76 -40.00
CA SER A 34 -12.46 -2.32 -39.70
C SER A 34 -12.69 -1.99 -38.23
N THR A 35 -12.53 -2.96 -37.31
CA THR A 35 -12.73 -2.71 -35.87
C THR A 35 -11.72 -1.70 -35.32
N LEU A 36 -10.47 -1.75 -35.80
CA LEU A 36 -9.40 -0.87 -35.31
C LEU A 36 -9.59 0.59 -35.74
N ASP A 37 -10.15 0.81 -36.94
CA ASP A 37 -10.46 2.15 -37.47
C ASP A 37 -11.47 2.92 -36.60
N LYS A 38 -12.25 2.21 -35.78
CA LYS A 38 -13.28 2.81 -34.94
C LYS A 38 -12.75 3.40 -33.63
N PHE A 39 -11.52 3.05 -33.24
CA PHE A 39 -10.94 3.57 -32.01
C PHE A 39 -10.55 5.04 -32.15
N ARG A 40 -11.06 5.87 -31.24
CA ARG A 40 -10.65 7.27 -31.05
C ARG A 40 -9.56 7.44 -29.99
N TYR A 41 -9.21 6.35 -29.32
CA TYR A 41 -8.11 6.27 -28.37
C TYR A 41 -7.48 4.88 -28.44
N ASN A 42 -6.18 4.77 -28.17
CA ASN A 42 -5.50 3.48 -28.21
C ASN A 42 -5.91 2.61 -27.01
N PRO A 43 -6.44 1.39 -27.23
CA PRO A 43 -6.87 0.50 -26.15
C PRO A 43 -5.71 -0.23 -25.46
N ILE A 44 -4.52 -0.19 -26.06
CA ILE A 44 -3.28 -0.83 -25.59
C ILE A 44 -2.10 0.14 -25.77
N PRO A 45 -0.95 -0.10 -25.12
CA PRO A 45 0.28 0.65 -25.39
C PRO A 45 0.68 0.57 -26.87
N LEU A 46 1.06 1.71 -27.44
CA LEU A 46 1.46 1.79 -28.84
C LEU A 46 2.96 1.54 -29.01
N THR A 47 3.29 0.86 -30.09
CA THR A 47 4.65 0.62 -30.56
C THR A 47 4.81 1.23 -31.95
N GLN A 48 6.06 1.42 -32.38
CA GLN A 48 6.35 1.86 -33.76
C GLN A 48 5.70 0.96 -34.81
N THR A 49 5.53 -0.34 -34.52
CA THR A 49 4.98 -1.31 -35.46
C THR A 49 3.45 -1.33 -35.48
N ASN A 50 2.79 -1.10 -34.35
CA ASN A 50 1.34 -1.24 -34.24
C ASN A 50 0.57 0.07 -34.46
N VAL A 51 1.20 1.24 -34.29
CA VAL A 51 0.54 2.56 -34.35
C VAL A 51 -0.23 2.78 -35.65
N LYS A 52 0.32 2.33 -36.78
CA LYS A 52 -0.29 2.44 -38.11
C LYS A 52 -1.65 1.76 -38.24
N HIS A 53 -1.96 0.82 -37.34
CA HIS A 53 -3.24 0.10 -37.34
C HIS A 53 -4.35 0.86 -36.61
N PHE A 54 -4.05 1.99 -35.97
CA PHE A 54 -5.03 2.86 -35.31
C PHE A 54 -5.05 4.24 -36.01
N PRO A 55 -5.64 4.35 -37.21
CA PRO A 55 -5.50 5.55 -38.06
C PRO A 55 -6.32 6.77 -37.62
N HIS A 56 -7.26 6.60 -36.69
CA HIS A 56 -8.27 7.62 -36.34
C HIS A 56 -8.24 8.01 -34.86
N LEU A 57 -7.07 7.91 -34.23
CA LEU A 57 -6.88 8.33 -32.85
C LEU A 57 -7.08 9.85 -32.73
N GLU A 58 -7.82 10.25 -31.69
CA GLU A 58 -8.00 11.64 -31.27
C GLU A 58 -7.39 11.85 -29.88
N THR A 59 -7.35 10.78 -29.07
CA THR A 59 -6.72 10.76 -27.76
C THR A 59 -5.61 9.71 -27.70
N LEU A 60 -4.42 10.11 -27.28
CA LEU A 60 -3.31 9.20 -26.99
C LEU A 60 -3.31 8.87 -25.49
N MET A 61 -3.52 7.61 -25.15
CA MET A 61 -3.42 7.07 -23.81
C MET A 61 -2.00 6.55 -23.62
N ILE A 62 -1.21 7.19 -22.76
CA ILE A 62 0.16 6.78 -22.48
C ILE A 62 0.15 5.90 -21.24
N TYR A 63 0.26 4.59 -21.45
CA TYR A 63 0.08 3.57 -20.41
C TYR A 63 1.35 3.30 -19.59
N ASN A 64 2.52 3.41 -20.21
CA ASN A 64 3.81 3.18 -19.56
C ASN A 64 4.92 3.98 -20.27
N THR A 65 6.11 4.00 -19.68
CA THR A 65 7.28 4.75 -20.19
C THR A 65 7.91 4.12 -21.44
N PHE A 66 7.54 2.89 -21.78
CA PHE A 66 7.99 2.18 -22.99
C PHE A 66 7.08 2.43 -24.20
N ASP A 67 5.98 3.17 -24.01
CA ASP A 67 5.10 3.55 -25.12
C ASP A 67 5.89 4.39 -26.14
N TYR A 68 5.68 4.09 -27.42
CA TYR A 68 6.38 4.76 -28.52
C TYR A 68 6.29 6.29 -28.42
N PHE A 69 5.12 6.82 -28.07
CA PHE A 69 4.93 8.27 -27.96
C PHE A 69 5.54 8.88 -26.70
N TYR A 70 5.77 8.10 -25.62
CA TYR A 70 6.38 8.62 -24.40
C TYR A 70 7.78 9.18 -24.67
N SER A 71 8.62 8.42 -25.39
CA SER A 71 9.98 8.87 -25.74
C SER A 71 10.00 10.11 -26.65
N GLN A 72 9.03 10.22 -27.56
CA GLN A 72 8.89 11.39 -28.44
C GLN A 72 8.51 12.65 -27.66
N ILE A 73 7.58 12.52 -26.72
CA ILE A 73 7.15 13.59 -25.83
C ILE A 73 8.35 14.06 -25.00
N VAL A 74 9.05 13.14 -24.34
CA VAL A 74 10.18 13.49 -23.47
C VAL A 74 11.34 14.12 -24.24
N SER A 75 11.56 13.73 -25.49
CA SER A 75 12.59 14.34 -26.37
C SER A 75 12.18 15.68 -26.98
N GLN A 76 11.00 16.22 -26.63
CA GLN A 76 10.45 17.47 -27.15
C GLN A 76 10.27 17.54 -28.68
N ASN A 77 10.27 16.39 -29.36
CA ASN A 77 10.03 16.30 -30.79
C ASN A 77 8.52 16.30 -31.08
N TYR A 78 7.87 17.46 -30.92
CA TYR A 78 6.41 17.57 -30.91
C TYR A 78 5.80 17.86 -32.30
N HIS A 79 5.14 16.84 -32.86
CA HIS A 79 4.04 17.00 -33.83
C HIS A 79 2.73 16.37 -33.30
N LEU A 80 2.43 16.57 -32.01
CA LEU A 80 1.29 15.94 -31.32
C LEU A 80 0.13 16.91 -31.04
N ASN A 81 0.14 18.12 -31.61
CA ASN A 81 -0.85 19.16 -31.35
C ASN A 81 -2.29 18.77 -31.72
N HIS A 82 -2.46 17.75 -32.57
CA HIS A 82 -3.76 17.23 -32.96
C HIS A 82 -4.35 16.21 -31.98
N TYR A 83 -3.54 15.68 -31.05
CA TYR A 83 -3.99 14.71 -30.07
C TYR A 83 -4.23 15.34 -28.71
N ARG A 84 -5.29 14.90 -28.04
CA ARG A 84 -5.37 14.98 -26.58
C ARG A 84 -4.48 13.89 -25.99
N VAL A 85 -3.46 14.22 -25.21
CA VAL A 85 -2.54 13.24 -24.62
C VAL A 85 -2.87 13.04 -23.14
N VAL A 86 -3.12 11.79 -22.75
CA VAL A 86 -3.48 11.42 -21.38
C VAL A 86 -2.40 10.50 -20.81
N PHE A 87 -1.64 11.00 -19.85
CA PHE A 87 -0.63 10.24 -19.11
C PHE A 87 -1.31 9.42 -18.02
N LEU A 88 -1.46 8.12 -18.26
CA LEU A 88 -1.88 7.15 -17.25
C LEU A 88 -0.67 6.60 -16.49
N CYS A 89 0.49 6.54 -17.15
CA CYS A 89 1.75 6.22 -16.51
C CYS A 89 2.17 7.30 -15.50
N PRO A 90 2.94 6.93 -14.47
CA PRO A 90 3.57 7.92 -13.59
C PRO A 90 4.47 8.86 -14.38
N VAL A 91 4.31 10.16 -14.19
CA VAL A 91 5.24 11.21 -14.65
C VAL A 91 5.74 12.00 -13.44
N SER A 92 7.01 12.40 -13.43
CA SER A 92 7.55 13.18 -12.30
C SER A 92 6.86 14.53 -12.16
N TYR A 93 6.85 15.07 -10.95
CA TYR A 93 6.27 16.40 -10.69
C TYR A 93 7.03 17.49 -11.45
N ASN A 94 8.35 17.38 -11.58
CA ASN A 94 9.14 18.28 -12.43
C ASN A 94 8.68 18.23 -13.90
N PHE A 95 8.44 17.05 -14.47
CA PHE A 95 7.91 16.93 -15.84
C PHE A 95 6.53 17.56 -15.98
N TYR A 96 5.65 17.34 -14.99
CA TYR A 96 4.35 18.00 -14.92
C TYR A 96 4.51 19.53 -14.95
N MET A 97 5.39 20.10 -14.11
CA MET A 97 5.58 21.55 -14.04
C MET A 97 6.00 22.14 -15.38
N GLN A 98 6.94 21.48 -16.08
CA GLN A 98 7.42 21.89 -17.40
C GLN A 98 6.36 21.86 -18.50
N ASN A 99 5.29 21.07 -18.33
CA ASN A 99 4.29 20.80 -19.37
C ASN A 99 2.85 21.12 -18.93
N SER A 100 2.67 21.75 -17.76
CA SER A 100 1.34 21.97 -17.17
C SER A 100 0.48 22.97 -17.96
N GLU A 101 1.12 23.87 -18.72
CA GLU A 101 0.43 24.85 -19.58
C GLU A 101 0.05 24.28 -20.96
N THR A 102 0.53 23.07 -21.29
CA THR A 102 0.24 22.39 -22.55
C THR A 102 -1.23 21.92 -22.57
N LYS A 103 -2.10 22.70 -23.21
CA LYS A 103 -3.57 22.55 -23.15
C LYS A 103 -4.10 21.15 -23.52
N ASN A 104 -3.41 20.43 -24.40
CA ASN A 104 -3.83 19.10 -24.84
C ASN A 104 -3.33 17.97 -23.93
N PHE A 105 -2.53 18.26 -22.89
CA PHE A 105 -2.01 17.27 -21.97
C PHE A 105 -2.90 17.10 -20.73
N VAL A 106 -3.05 15.86 -20.29
CA VAL A 106 -3.80 15.49 -19.11
C VAL A 106 -2.99 14.51 -18.29
N PHE A 107 -2.68 14.89 -17.06
CA PHE A 107 -1.88 14.07 -16.15
C PHE A 107 -2.81 13.38 -15.15
N LYS A 108 -2.88 12.04 -15.22
CA LYS A 108 -3.65 11.25 -14.24
C LYS A 108 -2.79 10.74 -13.10
N ASN A 109 -1.47 10.61 -13.30
CA ASN A 109 -0.55 10.06 -12.33
C ASN A 109 0.69 10.95 -12.20
N VAL A 110 0.69 11.85 -11.21
CA VAL A 110 1.79 12.77 -10.93
C VAL A 110 2.57 12.25 -9.74
N LEU A 111 3.79 11.81 -10.03
CA LEU A 111 4.71 11.12 -9.15
C LEU A 111 5.65 12.12 -8.48
N TYR A 112 5.78 12.07 -7.16
CA TYR A 112 6.85 12.77 -6.45
C TYR A 112 8.05 11.86 -6.30
N THR A 113 9.17 12.27 -6.90
CA THR A 113 10.42 11.51 -6.97
C THR A 113 11.45 12.01 -5.98
N LYS A 114 12.51 11.24 -5.77
CA LYS A 114 13.70 11.69 -5.01
C LYS A 114 14.30 12.97 -5.59
N ASP A 115 14.29 13.11 -6.91
CA ASP A 115 14.80 14.31 -7.56
C ASP A 115 13.85 15.49 -7.36
N ASP A 116 12.54 15.29 -7.40
CA ASP A 116 11.57 16.34 -7.03
C ASP A 116 11.82 16.83 -5.59
N LYS A 117 12.06 15.90 -4.65
CA LYS A 117 12.41 16.25 -3.27
C LYS A 117 13.67 17.12 -3.18
N LYS A 118 14.71 16.83 -3.95
CA LYS A 118 15.94 17.65 -3.97
C LYS A 118 15.69 19.08 -4.47
N HIS A 119 14.77 19.26 -5.42
CA HIS A 119 14.49 20.56 -6.03
C HIS A 119 13.44 21.37 -5.25
N PHE A 120 12.42 20.70 -4.71
CA PHE A 120 11.23 21.34 -4.13
C PHE A 120 11.11 21.16 -2.61
N GLY A 121 12.00 20.40 -1.98
CA GLY A 121 12.07 20.21 -0.53
C GLY A 121 11.02 19.25 0.01
N ASN A 122 10.48 19.55 1.20
CA ASN A 122 9.61 18.63 1.96
C ASN A 122 8.11 18.94 1.83
N THR A 123 7.74 19.98 1.09
CA THR A 123 6.33 20.34 0.85
C THR A 123 5.83 19.64 -0.40
N ILE A 124 4.95 18.65 -0.22
CA ILE A 124 4.40 17.87 -1.33
C ILE A 124 3.25 18.67 -1.99
N PRO A 125 3.34 18.97 -3.30
CA PRO A 125 2.29 19.67 -4.03
C PRO A 125 0.97 18.90 -4.08
N LYS A 126 -0.17 19.59 -3.98
CA LYS A 126 -1.52 18.97 -3.99
C LYS A 126 -1.87 18.18 -5.25
N ILE A 127 -1.18 18.45 -6.37
CA ILE A 127 -1.40 17.72 -7.63
C ILE A 127 -0.74 16.33 -7.62
N VAL A 128 0.26 16.12 -6.76
CA VAL A 128 0.93 14.83 -6.58
C VAL A 128 -0.09 13.84 -6.02
N ASN A 129 -0.14 12.67 -6.66
CA ASN A 129 -1.06 11.60 -6.26
C ASN A 129 -0.36 10.24 -6.08
N THR A 130 0.93 10.15 -6.42
CA THR A 130 1.74 8.95 -6.18
C THR A 130 3.14 9.31 -5.68
N PHE A 131 3.76 8.38 -4.95
CA PHE A 131 5.16 8.45 -4.57
C PHE A 131 5.99 7.42 -5.30
N GLU A 132 7.25 7.80 -5.53
CA GLU A 132 8.32 6.86 -5.80
C GLU A 132 8.63 6.04 -4.55
N LYS A 133 9.18 4.83 -4.74
CA LYS A 133 9.77 4.08 -3.63
C LYS A 133 10.94 4.87 -3.04
N ASP A 134 11.19 4.68 -1.74
CA ASP A 134 12.34 5.26 -1.04
C ASP A 134 12.41 6.81 -1.06
N VAL A 135 11.34 7.53 -1.43
CA VAL A 135 11.39 8.97 -1.79
C VAL A 135 12.00 9.90 -0.71
N PHE A 136 11.80 9.61 0.58
CA PHE A 136 12.43 10.31 1.72
C PHE A 136 13.37 9.39 2.52
N GLN A 137 13.81 8.27 1.97
CA GLN A 137 14.70 7.33 2.65
C GLN A 137 15.99 8.03 3.16
N TYR A 138 16.35 7.76 4.41
CA TYR A 138 17.44 8.38 5.18
C TYR A 138 17.38 9.91 5.28
N ASP A 139 16.21 10.51 5.10
CA ASP A 139 16.08 11.97 5.19
C ASP A 139 16.09 12.45 6.64
N THR A 140 17.28 12.78 7.12
CA THR A 140 17.50 13.35 8.46
C THR A 140 17.11 14.83 8.54
N THR A 141 16.75 15.47 7.44
CA THR A 141 16.26 16.87 7.44
C THR A 141 14.74 16.95 7.61
N LEU A 142 14.03 15.84 7.42
CA LEU A 142 12.58 15.78 7.48
C LEU A 142 12.11 15.72 8.94
N ILE A 143 11.50 16.80 9.42
CA ILE A 143 10.96 16.89 10.79
C ILE A 143 9.45 16.64 10.82
N ILE A 144 8.73 17.19 9.85
CA ILE A 144 7.27 17.10 9.73
C ILE A 144 6.92 16.85 8.28
N ILE A 145 5.91 16.03 8.03
CA ILE A 145 5.32 15.88 6.70
C ILE A 145 3.80 15.80 6.73
N THR A 146 3.16 16.43 5.73
CA THR A 146 1.72 16.31 5.49
C THR A 146 1.50 15.60 4.16
N ILE A 147 0.83 14.45 4.20
CA ILE A 147 0.51 13.65 3.02
C ILE A 147 -0.77 14.18 2.35
N PRO A 148 -0.72 14.63 1.07
CA PRO A 148 -1.90 15.10 0.34
C PRO A 148 -3.02 14.07 0.25
N GLN A 149 -4.27 14.55 0.15
CA GLN A 149 -5.47 13.70 0.09
C GLN A 149 -5.52 12.77 -1.13
N GLN A 150 -4.80 13.10 -2.20
CA GLN A 150 -4.74 12.31 -3.43
C GLN A 150 -3.86 11.05 -3.26
N ILE A 151 -2.95 11.05 -2.27
CA ILE A 151 -2.04 9.94 -2.02
C ILE A 151 -2.76 8.90 -1.17
N THR A 152 -3.09 7.77 -1.80
CA THR A 152 -3.76 6.64 -1.15
C THR A 152 -2.80 5.50 -0.79
N LEU A 153 -1.55 5.55 -1.28
CA LEU A 153 -0.53 4.51 -1.11
C LEU A 153 0.80 5.16 -0.73
N LEU A 154 1.30 4.83 0.45
CA LEU A 154 2.69 5.12 0.83
C LEU A 154 3.55 3.93 0.44
N ARG A 155 4.64 4.21 -0.29
CA ARG A 155 5.44 3.17 -0.94
C ARG A 155 6.47 2.57 -0.01
N GLU A 156 7.00 1.44 -0.45
CA GLU A 156 8.12 0.77 0.20
C GLU A 156 9.24 1.76 0.53
N ASN A 157 9.69 1.71 1.79
CA ASN A 157 10.75 2.53 2.37
C ASN A 157 10.59 4.05 2.21
N SER A 158 9.39 4.58 1.91
CA SER A 158 9.23 6.03 1.62
C SER A 158 9.82 6.94 2.69
N PHE A 159 9.81 6.54 3.97
CA PHE A 159 10.39 7.26 5.12
C PHE A 159 11.37 6.40 5.93
N PHE A 160 11.98 5.39 5.31
CA PHE A 160 12.92 4.50 5.98
C PHE A 160 14.07 5.29 6.59
N TYR A 161 14.33 5.13 7.89
CA TYR A 161 15.37 5.85 8.64
C TYR A 161 15.25 7.40 8.58
N CYS A 162 14.03 7.94 8.51
CA CYS A 162 13.78 9.36 8.81
C CYS A 162 13.85 9.61 10.32
N THR A 163 15.06 9.60 10.89
CA THR A 163 15.25 9.63 12.35
C THR A 163 14.88 10.95 13.02
N ASN A 164 14.72 12.05 12.28
CA ASN A 164 14.26 13.32 12.83
C ASN A 164 12.75 13.58 12.59
N LEU A 165 12.05 12.65 11.96
CA LEU A 165 10.62 12.78 11.66
C LEU A 165 9.81 12.62 12.95
N THR A 166 9.24 13.74 13.41
CA THR A 166 8.48 13.82 14.68
C THR A 166 6.97 13.85 14.47
N SER A 167 6.50 14.32 13.30
CA SER A 167 5.06 14.43 13.01
C SER A 167 4.74 14.05 11.57
N VAL A 168 3.77 13.15 11.42
CA VAL A 168 3.24 12.71 10.12
C VAL A 168 1.73 12.92 10.10
N VAL A 169 1.25 13.71 9.16
CA VAL A 169 -0.19 13.91 8.95
C VAL A 169 -0.64 13.06 7.76
N LEU A 170 -1.38 11.99 8.07
CA LEU A 170 -1.97 11.09 7.08
C LEU A 170 -3.42 11.51 6.78
N SER A 171 -3.74 11.72 5.49
CA SER A 171 -5.09 12.14 5.08
C SER A 171 -5.97 10.94 4.68
N ASN A 172 -5.86 10.47 3.43
CA ASN A 172 -6.72 9.43 2.82
C ASN A 172 -5.90 8.19 2.46
N VAL A 173 -4.85 7.91 3.23
CA VAL A 173 -3.96 6.77 2.98
C VAL A 173 -4.75 5.49 3.23
N LYS A 174 -4.71 4.60 2.24
CA LYS A 174 -5.32 3.27 2.29
C LYS A 174 -4.31 2.17 2.56
N LYS A 175 -3.07 2.36 2.14
CA LYS A 175 -2.02 1.35 2.27
C LYS A 175 -0.69 1.98 2.62
N ILE A 176 0.00 1.38 3.57
CA ILE A 176 1.39 1.66 3.92
C ILE A 176 2.19 0.41 3.57
N GLU A 177 3.10 0.49 2.60
CA GLU A 177 3.91 -0.65 2.14
C GLU A 177 5.07 -0.97 3.09
N THR A 178 5.85 -1.99 2.72
CA THR A 178 6.96 -2.55 3.50
C THR A 178 7.95 -1.49 3.96
N SER A 179 8.36 -1.56 5.23
CA SER A 179 9.40 -0.71 5.84
C SER A 179 9.19 0.80 5.66
N CYS A 180 7.96 1.25 5.40
CA CYS A 180 7.67 2.63 5.04
C CYS A 180 8.17 3.64 6.09
N PHE A 181 7.95 3.38 7.38
CA PHE A 181 8.41 4.19 8.52
C PHE A 181 9.41 3.45 9.43
N ASP A 182 10.12 2.44 8.91
CA ASP A 182 11.12 1.69 9.67
C ASP A 182 12.19 2.65 10.26
N HIS A 183 12.51 2.53 11.55
CA HIS A 183 13.41 3.42 12.31
C HIS A 183 13.01 4.91 12.34
N CYS A 184 11.74 5.26 12.12
CA CYS A 184 11.26 6.61 12.40
C CYS A 184 11.09 6.85 13.91
N LEU A 185 11.33 8.08 14.36
CA LEU A 185 11.40 8.43 15.79
C LEU A 185 10.23 9.28 16.31
N PHE A 186 9.10 9.34 15.58
CA PHE A 186 7.90 10.00 16.08
C PHE A 186 7.32 9.27 17.29
N SER A 187 6.73 10.03 18.22
CA SER A 187 6.17 9.49 19.47
C SER A 187 4.74 8.94 19.35
N SER A 188 4.01 9.44 18.35
CA SER A 188 2.63 9.07 18.03
C SER A 188 2.39 9.27 16.52
N ILE A 189 1.42 8.52 15.99
CA ILE A 189 0.92 8.71 14.63
C ILE A 189 -0.58 8.39 14.60
N VAL A 190 -1.36 9.26 13.97
CA VAL A 190 -2.80 9.02 13.76
C VAL A 190 -2.98 8.28 12.43
N LEU A 191 -3.39 7.01 12.51
CA LEU A 191 -3.74 6.22 11.34
C LEU A 191 -5.14 6.60 10.85
N PRO A 192 -5.35 6.89 9.55
CA PRO A 192 -6.65 7.31 9.05
C PRO A 192 -7.63 6.13 9.00
N SER A 193 -8.92 6.39 9.18
CA SER A 193 -9.99 5.37 9.11
C SER A 193 -10.17 4.75 7.71
N THR A 194 -9.45 5.25 6.72
CA THR A 194 -9.38 4.72 5.35
C THR A 194 -8.30 3.66 5.19
N LEU A 195 -7.44 3.46 6.19
CA LEU A 195 -6.30 2.56 6.13
C LEU A 195 -6.77 1.09 6.13
N GLU A 196 -6.42 0.36 5.09
CA GLU A 196 -6.82 -1.02 4.85
C GLU A 196 -5.64 -2.00 5.03
N HIS A 197 -4.40 -1.53 4.89
CA HIS A 197 -3.20 -2.38 4.82
C HIS A 197 -1.97 -1.72 5.47
N LEU A 198 -1.33 -2.48 6.36
CA LEU A 198 -0.01 -2.19 6.93
C LEU A 198 0.96 -3.27 6.49
N GLY A 199 1.99 -2.89 5.74
CA GLY A 199 2.99 -3.80 5.17
C GLY A 199 3.97 -4.35 6.19
N ASP A 200 4.81 -5.27 5.75
CA ASP A 200 5.86 -5.87 6.58
C ASP A 200 6.80 -4.77 7.09
N LYS A 201 7.16 -4.81 8.37
CA LYS A 201 8.07 -3.82 9.00
C LYS A 201 7.65 -2.35 8.86
N ALA A 202 6.39 -2.05 8.55
CA ALA A 202 5.95 -0.69 8.23
C ALA A 202 6.31 0.35 9.31
N PHE A 203 6.32 -0.03 10.58
CA PHE A 203 6.73 0.78 11.75
C PHE A 203 7.82 0.08 12.56
N ASN A 204 8.63 -0.75 11.92
CA ASN A 204 9.68 -1.51 12.61
C ASN A 204 10.67 -0.56 13.30
N TYR A 205 11.05 -0.88 14.54
CA TYR A 205 11.96 -0.08 15.35
C TYR A 205 11.60 1.40 15.48
N CYS A 206 10.31 1.75 15.48
CA CYS A 206 9.86 3.06 15.93
C CYS A 206 9.97 3.18 17.46
N TYR A 207 11.18 3.27 17.99
CA TYR A 207 11.49 3.17 19.43
C TYR A 207 10.83 4.25 20.31
N HIS A 208 10.37 5.36 19.74
CA HIS A 208 9.66 6.40 20.47
C HIS A 208 8.14 6.30 20.34
N LEU A 209 7.63 5.48 19.42
CA LEU A 209 6.20 5.28 19.25
C LEU A 209 5.65 4.60 20.51
N SER A 210 4.86 5.37 21.26
CA SER A 210 4.39 4.98 22.59
C SER A 210 2.90 4.64 22.64
N GLU A 211 2.14 5.12 21.65
CA GLU A 211 0.72 4.85 21.53
C GLU A 211 0.35 4.68 20.07
N ILE A 212 -0.51 3.70 19.80
CA ILE A 212 -1.11 3.55 18.48
C ILE A 212 -2.50 2.94 18.57
N THR A 213 -3.41 3.46 17.76
CA THR A 213 -4.71 2.86 17.48
C THR A 213 -4.72 2.35 16.05
N ILE A 214 -4.90 1.04 15.89
CA ILE A 214 -5.07 0.41 14.58
C ILE A 214 -6.56 0.44 14.22
N PRO A 215 -6.94 1.15 13.14
CA PRO A 215 -8.35 1.36 12.83
C PRO A 215 -9.02 0.09 12.33
N GLY A 216 -10.33 -0.04 12.57
CA GLY A 216 -11.12 -1.24 12.25
C GLY A 216 -11.21 -1.56 10.76
N SER A 217 -10.84 -0.60 9.90
CA SER A 217 -10.71 -0.78 8.45
C SER A 217 -9.50 -1.62 8.04
N VAL A 218 -8.49 -1.78 8.92
CA VAL A 218 -7.27 -2.52 8.59
C VAL A 218 -7.57 -4.01 8.45
N THR A 219 -7.36 -4.53 7.25
CA THR A 219 -7.59 -5.94 6.94
C THR A 219 -6.31 -6.78 6.98
N PHE A 220 -5.14 -6.15 7.04
CA PHE A 220 -3.84 -6.82 7.01
C PHE A 220 -2.78 -6.01 7.79
N ILE A 221 -2.06 -6.69 8.69
CA ILE A 221 -0.91 -6.18 9.42
C ILE A 221 0.30 -7.08 9.13
N GLY A 222 1.31 -6.56 8.45
CA GLY A 222 2.49 -7.28 7.96
C GLY A 222 3.42 -7.81 9.04
N SER A 223 4.37 -8.66 8.63
CA SER A 223 5.33 -9.31 9.50
C SER A 223 6.23 -8.27 10.16
N SER A 224 6.45 -8.39 11.47
CA SER A 224 7.27 -7.43 12.22
C SER A 224 6.82 -5.96 12.08
N CYS A 225 5.55 -5.70 11.78
CA CYS A 225 5.04 -4.34 11.50
C CYS A 225 5.40 -3.34 12.61
N PHE A 226 5.29 -3.73 13.88
CA PHE A 226 5.64 -2.92 15.06
C PHE A 226 6.76 -3.56 15.89
N TRP A 227 7.64 -4.33 15.26
CA TRP A 227 8.70 -5.00 15.99
C TRP A 227 9.65 -3.98 16.65
N GLY A 228 9.95 -4.15 17.93
CA GLY A 228 10.82 -3.24 18.69
C GLY A 228 10.25 -1.83 18.94
N CYS A 229 8.96 -1.59 18.71
CA CYS A 229 8.31 -0.33 19.10
C CYS A 229 8.15 -0.23 20.62
N ASN A 230 8.22 0.96 21.20
CA ASN A 230 8.06 1.13 22.65
C ASN A 230 6.59 1.38 23.08
N LEU A 231 5.67 0.60 22.51
CA LEU A 231 4.22 0.79 22.70
C LEU A 231 3.84 0.60 24.17
N ARG A 232 3.34 1.67 24.81
CA ARG A 232 2.69 1.62 26.13
C ARG A 232 1.20 1.29 25.99
N THR A 233 0.58 1.84 24.95
CA THR A 233 -0.84 1.66 24.64
C THR A 233 -0.99 1.19 23.20
N LEU A 234 -1.60 0.02 23.02
CA LEU A 234 -1.98 -0.51 21.72
C LEU A 234 -3.48 -0.77 21.73
N VAL A 235 -4.21 -0.09 20.85
CA VAL A 235 -5.63 -0.34 20.61
C VAL A 235 -5.78 -0.96 19.23
N VAL A 236 -6.42 -2.13 19.15
CA VAL A 236 -6.79 -2.77 17.88
C VAL A 236 -8.31 -2.73 17.78
N GLU A 237 -8.83 -1.87 16.90
CA GLU A 237 -10.27 -1.67 16.78
C GLU A 237 -11.01 -2.90 16.24
N LYS A 238 -12.31 -2.94 16.50
CA LYS A 238 -13.21 -3.95 15.94
C LYS A 238 -13.22 -3.82 14.41
N GLY A 239 -12.99 -4.93 13.72
CA GLY A 239 -12.95 -4.98 12.25
C GLY A 239 -11.62 -5.48 11.70
N VAL A 240 -10.55 -5.42 12.50
CA VAL A 240 -9.26 -6.03 12.14
C VAL A 240 -9.40 -7.55 12.04
N LYS A 241 -9.03 -8.10 10.88
CA LYS A 241 -9.26 -9.52 10.54
C LYS A 241 -8.00 -10.39 10.59
N TYR A 242 -6.87 -9.84 10.17
CA TYR A 242 -5.67 -10.63 9.91
C TYR A 242 -4.41 -9.97 10.47
N LEU A 243 -3.68 -10.77 11.24
CA LEU A 243 -2.30 -10.55 11.62
C LEU A 243 -1.43 -11.45 10.74
N SER A 244 -0.34 -10.92 10.19
CA SER A 244 0.64 -11.65 9.36
C SER A 244 1.25 -12.87 10.04
N GLU A 245 2.09 -13.57 9.30
CA GLU A 245 2.67 -14.85 9.71
C GLU A 245 3.53 -14.79 10.98
N ARG A 246 4.12 -13.63 11.35
CA ARG A 246 4.94 -13.53 12.57
C ARG A 246 5.25 -12.12 13.11
N SER A 247 5.48 -12.06 14.43
CA SER A 247 6.19 -10.99 15.14
C SER A 247 5.61 -9.58 15.03
N ALA A 248 4.32 -9.43 14.69
CA ALA A 248 3.70 -8.13 14.45
C ALA A 248 3.94 -7.09 15.58
N PHE A 249 3.96 -7.53 16.83
CA PHE A 249 4.15 -6.68 18.03
C PHE A 249 5.28 -7.18 18.95
N SER A 250 6.22 -7.98 18.43
CA SER A 250 7.32 -8.50 19.25
C SER A 250 8.27 -7.38 19.69
N GLY A 251 8.88 -7.50 20.87
CA GLY A 251 9.77 -6.48 21.42
C GLY A 251 9.07 -5.19 21.84
N CYS A 252 7.73 -5.20 21.96
CA CYS A 252 6.98 -4.10 22.55
C CYS A 252 7.10 -4.11 24.08
N GLU A 253 8.32 -3.89 24.58
CA GLU A 253 8.69 -4.11 25.98
C GLU A 253 7.84 -3.31 26.97
N SER A 254 7.37 -2.11 26.60
CA SER A 254 6.54 -1.26 27.46
C SER A 254 5.04 -1.63 27.48
N LEU A 255 4.59 -2.57 26.64
CA LEU A 255 3.17 -2.88 26.51
C LEU A 255 2.72 -3.63 27.75
N LYS A 256 1.76 -3.07 28.50
CA LYS A 256 1.30 -3.66 29.77
C LYS A 256 0.08 -4.55 29.63
N GLU A 257 -0.81 -4.19 28.72
CA GLU A 257 -2.06 -4.88 28.50
C GLU A 257 -2.52 -4.78 27.04
N ILE A 258 -3.26 -5.80 26.60
CA ILE A 258 -3.87 -5.83 25.27
C ILE A 258 -5.22 -6.56 25.31
N GLU A 259 -6.20 -5.99 24.62
CA GLU A 259 -7.46 -6.66 24.29
C GLU A 259 -7.45 -7.05 22.81
N ILE A 260 -7.57 -8.35 22.54
CA ILE A 260 -7.59 -8.88 21.19
C ILE A 260 -9.04 -8.83 20.68
N PRO A 261 -9.33 -8.14 19.56
CA PRO A 261 -10.70 -7.99 19.09
C PRO A 261 -11.28 -9.30 18.55
N GLU A 262 -12.61 -9.39 18.51
CA GLU A 262 -13.37 -10.56 18.04
C GLU A 262 -13.09 -10.95 16.58
N GLY A 263 -12.59 -10.03 15.76
CA GLY A 263 -12.27 -10.30 14.35
C GLY A 263 -11.05 -11.19 14.14
N ILE A 264 -10.19 -11.35 15.15
CA ILE A 264 -8.94 -12.11 15.07
C ILE A 264 -9.17 -13.53 15.56
N GLN A 265 -8.79 -14.53 14.75
CA GLN A 265 -8.93 -15.95 15.07
C GLN A 265 -7.61 -16.64 15.42
N GLU A 266 -6.47 -16.02 15.09
CA GLU A 266 -5.15 -16.58 15.31
C GLU A 266 -4.19 -15.48 15.75
N LEU A 267 -3.42 -15.76 16.80
CA LEU A 267 -2.22 -14.99 17.12
C LEU A 267 -1.01 -15.74 16.53
N PRO A 268 -0.30 -15.14 15.57
CA PRO A 268 0.76 -15.82 14.83
C PRO A 268 2.02 -16.05 15.68
N LYS A 269 3.01 -16.74 15.09
CA LYS A 269 4.31 -17.00 15.70
C LYS A 269 4.94 -15.70 16.23
N LYS A 270 5.41 -15.73 17.48
CA LYS A 270 6.08 -14.60 18.14
C LYS A 270 5.26 -13.30 18.17
N CYS A 271 3.93 -13.33 18.05
CA CYS A 271 3.12 -12.10 17.92
C CYS A 271 3.45 -11.03 18.97
N PHE A 272 3.58 -11.44 20.24
CA PHE A 272 3.92 -10.61 21.40
C PHE A 272 5.21 -11.11 22.10
N CYS A 273 6.08 -11.83 21.39
CA CYS A 273 7.34 -12.29 21.95
C CYS A 273 8.16 -11.10 22.46
N ASP A 274 8.77 -11.21 23.64
CA ASP A 274 9.61 -10.17 24.26
C ASP A 274 8.84 -8.88 24.64
N CYS A 275 7.52 -8.99 24.85
CA CYS A 275 6.76 -7.93 25.52
C CYS A 275 6.93 -8.08 27.04
N SER A 276 8.12 -7.78 27.55
CA SER A 276 8.53 -8.10 28.93
C SER A 276 7.60 -7.54 30.03
N HIS A 277 6.95 -6.38 29.81
CA HIS A 277 5.99 -5.80 30.76
C HIS A 277 4.53 -6.22 30.55
N LEU A 278 4.24 -7.07 29.55
CA LEU A 278 2.89 -7.52 29.27
C LEU A 278 2.39 -8.40 30.41
N SER A 279 1.37 -7.91 31.10
CA SER A 279 0.85 -8.52 32.32
C SER A 279 -0.60 -8.97 32.22
N ARG A 280 -1.35 -8.41 31.25
CA ARG A 280 -2.77 -8.71 31.04
C ARG A 280 -3.06 -8.88 29.55
N VAL A 281 -3.53 -10.06 29.17
CA VAL A 281 -3.98 -10.34 27.80
C VAL A 281 -5.43 -10.78 27.85
N LYS A 282 -6.32 -10.01 27.24
CA LYS A 282 -7.73 -10.38 27.08
C LYS A 282 -7.95 -10.96 25.69
N LEU A 283 -8.06 -12.28 25.62
CA LEU A 283 -8.39 -13.00 24.40
C LEU A 283 -9.90 -12.94 24.12
N SER A 284 -10.28 -12.78 22.85
CA SER A 284 -11.68 -12.93 22.41
C SER A 284 -12.07 -14.40 22.33
N ASP A 285 -13.38 -14.68 22.38
CA ASP A 285 -13.93 -16.04 22.27
C ASP A 285 -13.84 -16.64 20.87
N ASN A 286 -13.24 -15.92 19.90
CA ASN A 286 -13.05 -16.39 18.53
C ASN A 286 -11.63 -16.90 18.26
N ILE A 287 -10.70 -16.76 19.21
CA ILE A 287 -9.32 -17.21 19.06
C ILE A 287 -9.28 -18.75 19.03
N LYS A 288 -8.76 -19.30 17.95
CA LYS A 288 -8.62 -20.74 17.71
C LYS A 288 -7.19 -21.23 17.86
N ARG A 289 -6.21 -20.36 17.62
CA ARG A 289 -4.79 -20.71 17.54
C ARG A 289 -3.91 -19.64 18.18
N LEU A 290 -2.96 -20.08 19.00
CA LEU A 290 -1.83 -19.30 19.46
C LEU A 290 -0.56 -19.93 18.88
N GLY A 291 0.23 -19.18 18.11
CA GLY A 291 1.42 -19.69 17.42
C GLY A 291 2.63 -19.89 18.35
N ASP A 292 3.70 -20.47 17.79
CA ASP A 292 4.96 -20.71 18.51
C ASP A 292 5.48 -19.41 19.13
N MET A 293 5.97 -19.49 20.36
CA MET A 293 6.62 -18.37 21.05
C MET A 293 5.75 -17.09 21.12
N CYS A 294 4.42 -17.20 20.98
CA CYS A 294 3.52 -16.03 20.86
C CYS A 294 3.67 -15.04 22.03
N PHE A 295 3.82 -15.55 23.25
CA PHE A 295 4.04 -14.78 24.48
C PHE A 295 5.35 -15.21 25.17
N ASP A 296 6.32 -15.71 24.41
CA ASP A 296 7.65 -16.00 24.95
C ASP A 296 8.31 -14.71 25.46
N TYR A 297 9.12 -14.80 26.50
CA TYR A 297 9.73 -13.64 27.18
C TYR A 297 8.74 -12.56 27.71
N CYS A 298 7.44 -12.87 27.84
CA CYS A 298 6.48 -12.01 28.55
C CYS A 298 6.58 -12.21 30.08
N GLU A 299 7.64 -11.67 30.71
CA GLU A 299 8.00 -11.95 32.11
C GLU A 299 6.95 -11.53 33.15
N LYS A 300 6.08 -10.57 32.83
CA LYS A 300 5.01 -10.11 33.73
C LYS A 300 3.68 -10.83 33.51
N LEU A 301 3.56 -11.71 32.52
CA LEU A 301 2.34 -12.46 32.24
C LEU A 301 2.29 -13.70 33.13
N TYR A 302 1.68 -13.58 34.31
CA TYR A 302 1.58 -14.70 35.27
C TYR A 302 0.31 -15.53 35.11
N GLU A 303 -0.72 -14.98 34.45
CA GLU A 303 -2.02 -15.63 34.29
C GLU A 303 -2.66 -15.23 32.98
N ILE A 304 -3.31 -16.19 32.31
CA ILE A 304 -4.12 -15.93 31.12
C ILE A 304 -5.40 -16.78 31.13
N GLU A 305 -6.51 -16.15 30.72
CA GLU A 305 -7.75 -16.86 30.45
C GLU A 305 -7.76 -17.38 29.00
N LEU A 306 -7.85 -18.69 28.85
CA LEU A 306 -7.93 -19.32 27.53
C LEU A 306 -9.41 -19.44 27.09
N PRO A 307 -9.76 -19.01 25.87
CA PRO A 307 -11.13 -19.10 25.37
C PRO A 307 -11.49 -20.54 25.03
N ALA A 308 -12.78 -20.88 25.13
CA ALA A 308 -13.28 -22.23 24.86
C ALA A 308 -13.10 -22.67 23.39
N SER A 309 -12.93 -21.71 22.47
CA SER A 309 -12.67 -21.90 21.05
C SER A 309 -11.24 -22.33 20.73
N LEU A 310 -10.32 -22.25 21.69
CA LEU A 310 -8.90 -22.50 21.46
C LEU A 310 -8.64 -23.98 21.18
N THR A 311 -8.04 -24.27 20.03
CA THR A 311 -7.77 -25.65 19.55
C THR A 311 -6.28 -25.96 19.41
N TYR A 312 -5.42 -24.93 19.42
CA TYR A 312 -3.98 -25.08 19.22
C TYR A 312 -3.18 -24.04 20.01
N ILE A 313 -2.12 -24.51 20.66
CA ILE A 313 -1.08 -23.70 21.30
C ILE A 313 0.25 -24.20 20.73
N GLY A 314 1.02 -23.32 20.12
CA GLY A 314 2.31 -23.63 19.52
C GLY A 314 3.42 -23.83 20.54
N ASP A 315 4.59 -24.23 20.04
CA ASP A 315 5.75 -24.54 20.88
C ASP A 315 6.25 -23.29 21.60
N ASP A 316 6.59 -23.43 22.89
CA ASP A 316 7.10 -22.35 23.75
C ASP A 316 6.19 -21.10 23.78
N CYS A 317 4.89 -21.25 23.52
CA CYS A 317 3.95 -20.13 23.42
C CYS A 317 3.90 -19.26 24.69
N PHE A 318 4.06 -19.87 25.86
CA PHE A 318 4.08 -19.22 27.17
C PHE A 318 5.33 -19.64 27.93
N GLN A 319 5.81 -18.78 28.84
CA GLN A 319 6.81 -19.18 29.81
C GLN A 319 6.25 -20.25 30.76
N LYS A 320 7.14 -21.09 31.32
CA LYS A 320 6.76 -22.23 32.17
C LYS A 320 5.96 -21.88 33.43
N GLN A 321 5.94 -20.62 33.84
CA GLN A 321 5.33 -20.16 35.09
C GLN A 321 3.90 -19.59 34.91
N VAL A 322 3.38 -19.52 33.68
CA VAL A 322 2.05 -18.94 33.43
C VAL A 322 0.94 -19.87 33.90
N LEU A 323 0.01 -19.35 34.71
CA LEU A 323 -1.19 -20.05 35.16
C LEU A 323 -2.32 -19.91 34.12
N PHE A 324 -2.96 -21.03 33.77
CA PHE A 324 -4.10 -21.05 32.87
C PHE A 324 -5.41 -21.08 33.63
N LYS A 325 -6.27 -20.08 33.41
CA LYS A 325 -7.66 -20.12 33.86
C LYS A 325 -8.58 -20.49 32.70
N LYS A 326 -9.51 -21.38 32.98
CA LYS A 326 -10.61 -21.68 32.06
C LYS A 326 -11.68 -20.61 32.23
N ARG A 327 -12.08 -19.94 31.15
CA ARG A 327 -13.22 -19.02 31.17
C ARG A 327 -14.48 -19.80 31.53
N THR A 328 -15.07 -19.48 32.69
CA THR A 328 -16.39 -20.00 33.09
C THR A 328 -17.46 -19.11 32.44
N LYS A 329 -18.47 -19.74 31.85
CA LYS A 329 -19.50 -19.06 31.05
C LYS A 329 -20.27 -18.01 31.83
#